data_AF-A0A7H0F1X7-F1
#
_entry.id   AF-A0A7H0F1X7-F1
#
_cell.length_a   1.000
_cell.length_b   1.000
_cell.length_c   1.000
_cell.angle_alpha   90.00
_cell.angle_beta   90.00
_cell.angle_gamma   90.00
#
_symmetry.space_group_name_H-M   'P 1'
#
loop_
_entity.id
_entity.type
_entity.pdbx_description
1 polymer ?
#
loop_
_entity_poly.entity_id
_entity_poly.type
_entity_poly.pdbx_seq_one_letter_code
_entity_poly.pdbx_strand_id
1 'polypeptide(L)'
;MSKITYEKDFYSWVYQQSNLLREGKFEQLDLGHLIEELEDLGNRHYDQLESRLMQLIAHLLKWQIQYWKQTNSWRATIRVQRTAIAKLLRRNPGLKSRLQEALNESWSEARDLAIAETDLPDEQFPQVCPFSLEQVMSPDFWPDKA
;
A
#
# COMPACT_ATOMS: atom_id res chain seq x y z
N MET A 1 41.43 -9.83 3.38
CA MET A 1 40.30 -9.09 3.98
C MET A 1 39.03 -9.86 3.66
N SER A 2 38.13 -10.08 4.62
CA SER A 2 36.87 -10.76 4.34
C SER A 2 36.06 -9.93 3.35
N LYS A 3 35.58 -10.55 2.27
CA LYS A 3 34.66 -9.90 1.33
C LYS A 3 33.39 -9.57 2.11
N ILE A 4 33.03 -8.29 2.20
CA ILE A 4 31.72 -7.86 2.69
C ILE A 4 30.72 -8.31 1.63
N THR A 5 29.71 -9.10 2.02
CA THR A 5 28.68 -9.61 1.11
C THR A 5 27.32 -9.12 1.56
N TYR A 6 26.42 -8.98 0.59
CA TYR A 6 25.04 -8.55 0.77
C TYR A 6 24.34 -9.36 1.89
N GLU A 7 24.51 -10.68 1.91
CA GLU A 7 23.79 -11.60 2.78
C GLU A 7 24.32 -11.63 4.22
N LYS A 8 25.56 -11.18 4.45
CA LYS A 8 26.23 -11.28 5.76
C LYS A 8 26.27 -9.97 6.52
N ASP A 9 26.40 -8.86 5.81
CA ASP A 9 26.46 -7.53 6.40
C ASP A 9 25.92 -6.50 5.39
N PHE A 10 24.59 -6.44 5.31
CA PHE A 10 23.87 -5.52 4.43
C PHE A 10 24.28 -4.07 4.64
N TYR A 11 24.43 -3.63 5.90
CA TYR A 11 24.77 -2.25 6.22
C TYR A 11 26.13 -1.85 5.65
N SER A 12 27.17 -2.66 5.91
CA SER A 12 28.50 -2.40 5.37
C SER A 12 28.53 -2.55 3.84
N TRP A 13 27.76 -3.49 3.28
CA TRP A 13 27.62 -3.67 1.84
C TRP A 13 27.02 -2.41 1.18
N VAL A 14 25.92 -1.86 1.70
CA VAL A 14 25.29 -0.63 1.17
C VAL A 14 26.28 0.54 1.18
N TYR A 15 27.03 0.70 2.28
CA TYR A 15 28.02 1.76 2.38
C TYR A 15 29.17 1.57 1.37
N GLN A 16 29.63 0.33 1.19
CA GLN A 16 30.65 0.00 0.19
C GLN A 16 30.15 0.31 -1.23
N GLN A 17 28.97 -0.17 -1.63
CA GLN A 17 28.42 0.09 -2.97
C GLN A 17 28.23 1.61 -3.21
N SER A 18 27.77 2.34 -2.18
CA SER A 18 27.65 3.80 -2.25
C SER A 18 29.00 4.50 -2.48
N ASN A 19 30.07 4.03 -1.84
CA ASN A 19 31.42 4.59 -2.07
C ASN A 19 31.93 4.27 -3.48
N LEU A 20 31.74 3.04 -3.96
CA LEU A 20 32.12 2.64 -5.32
C LEU A 20 31.40 3.49 -6.38
N LEU A 21 30.11 3.78 -6.17
CA LEU A 21 29.34 4.71 -7.02
C LEU A 21 29.92 6.13 -7.01
N ARG A 22 30.23 6.69 -5.83
CA ARG A 22 30.80 8.04 -5.71
C ARG A 22 32.19 8.15 -6.34
N GLU A 23 32.97 7.09 -6.28
CA GLU A 23 34.32 7.02 -6.84
C GLU A 23 34.34 6.65 -8.33
N GLY A 24 33.17 6.37 -8.94
CA GLY A 24 33.07 5.98 -10.35
C GLY A 24 33.63 4.59 -10.67
N LYS A 25 33.79 3.73 -9.66
CA LYS A 25 34.37 2.37 -9.79
C LYS A 25 33.30 1.36 -10.21
N PHE A 26 32.65 1.59 -11.35
CA PHE A 26 31.49 0.83 -11.79
C PHE A 26 31.77 -0.67 -12.00
N GLU A 27 32.98 -1.04 -12.40
CA GLU A 27 33.41 -2.44 -12.60
C GLU A 27 33.42 -3.26 -11.30
N GLN A 28 33.42 -2.60 -10.14
CA GLN A 28 33.44 -3.25 -8.82
C GLN A 28 32.05 -3.34 -8.18
N LEU A 29 31.02 -2.78 -8.84
CA LEU A 29 29.66 -2.79 -8.32
C LEU A 29 29.06 -4.19 -8.36
N ASP A 30 28.33 -4.50 -7.31
CA ASP A 30 27.47 -5.67 -7.24
C ASP A 30 26.12 -5.35 -7.90
N LEU A 31 26.13 -5.30 -9.25
CA LEU A 31 24.98 -4.83 -10.03
C LEU A 31 23.71 -5.66 -9.81
N GLY A 32 23.85 -6.98 -9.55
CA GLY A 32 22.70 -7.86 -9.33
C GLY A 32 21.88 -7.42 -8.11
N HIS A 33 22.53 -7.38 -6.94
CA HIS A 33 21.88 -6.95 -5.69
C HIS A 33 21.50 -5.46 -5.71
N LEU A 34 22.23 -4.60 -6.44
CA LEU A 34 21.85 -3.20 -6.59
C LEU A 34 20.55 -3.01 -7.39
N ILE A 35 20.35 -3.80 -8.44
CA ILE A 35 19.10 -3.78 -9.22
C ILE A 35 17.95 -4.26 -8.34
N GLU A 36 18.13 -5.38 -7.63
CA GLU A 36 17.14 -5.93 -6.70
C GLU A 36 16.73 -4.89 -5.64
N GLU A 37 17.69 -4.22 -4.99
CA GLU A 37 17.39 -3.18 -3.99
C GLU A 37 16.65 -1.96 -4.55
N LEU A 38 16.91 -1.59 -5.81
CA LEU A 38 16.21 -0.50 -6.48
C LEU A 38 14.76 -0.90 -6.83
N GLU A 39 14.56 -2.12 -7.29
CA GLU A 39 13.24 -2.69 -7.56
C GLU A 39 12.43 -2.81 -6.27
N ASP A 40 13.05 -3.32 -5.21
CA ASP A 40 12.45 -3.42 -3.87
C ASP A 40 12.09 -2.05 -3.29
N LEU A 41 12.92 -1.03 -3.52
CA LEU A 41 12.57 0.34 -3.11
C LEU A 41 11.31 0.84 -3.83
N GLY A 42 11.14 0.52 -5.10
CA GLY A 42 9.91 0.80 -5.86
C GLY A 42 8.71 0.04 -5.31
N ASN A 43 8.87 -1.26 -5.08
CA ASN A 43 7.82 -2.16 -4.59
C ASN A 43 7.32 -1.73 -3.20
N ARG A 44 8.20 -1.33 -2.27
CA ARG A 44 7.79 -0.83 -0.95
C ARG A 44 6.78 0.32 -1.01
N HIS A 45 6.87 1.20 -2.01
CA HIS A 45 5.90 2.27 -2.19
C HIS A 45 4.57 1.79 -2.79
N TYR A 46 4.62 0.74 -3.61
CA TYR A 46 3.45 0.05 -4.14
C TYR A 46 2.73 -0.72 -3.02
N ASP A 47 3.43 -1.53 -2.23
CA ASP A 47 2.88 -2.26 -1.09
C ASP A 47 2.24 -1.30 -0.07
N GLN A 48 2.85 -0.13 0.14
CA GLN A 48 2.28 0.91 0.98
C GLN A 48 0.99 1.49 0.40
N LEU A 49 0.87 1.60 -0.92
CA LEU A 49 -0.38 2.04 -1.58
C LEU A 49 -1.47 0.99 -1.38
N GLU A 50 -1.16 -0.27 -1.66
CA GLU A 50 -2.08 -1.40 -1.49
C GLU A 50 -2.58 -1.52 -0.05
N SER A 51 -1.68 -1.53 0.92
CA SER A 51 -2.04 -1.59 2.35
C SER A 51 -2.97 -0.45 2.75
N ARG A 52 -2.76 0.77 2.23
CA ARG A 52 -3.64 1.91 2.53
C ARG A 52 -5.01 1.80 1.85
N LEU A 53 -5.05 1.33 0.60
CA LEU A 53 -6.28 1.08 -0.12
C LEU A 53 -7.09 -0.03 0.55
N MET A 54 -6.43 -1.11 0.95
CA MET A 54 -7.01 -2.23 1.69
C MET A 54 -7.71 -1.73 2.96
N GLN A 55 -6.99 -0.97 3.81
CA GLN A 55 -7.58 -0.39 5.03
C GLN A 55 -8.75 0.56 4.73
N LEU A 56 -8.63 1.38 3.68
CA LEU A 56 -9.66 2.34 3.29
C LEU A 56 -10.94 1.62 2.83
N ILE A 57 -10.81 0.65 1.93
CA ILE A 57 -11.91 -0.12 1.37
C ILE A 57 -12.60 -0.92 2.48
N ALA A 58 -11.84 -1.58 3.36
CA ALA A 58 -12.40 -2.31 4.50
C ALA A 58 -13.28 -1.40 5.37
N HIS A 59 -12.81 -0.18 5.67
CA HIS A 59 -13.58 0.78 6.45
C HIS A 59 -14.80 1.35 5.72
N LEU A 60 -14.73 1.51 4.39
CA LEU A 60 -15.89 1.90 3.58
C LEU A 60 -16.94 0.78 3.53
N LEU A 61 -16.53 -0.49 3.44
CA LEU A 61 -17.44 -1.64 3.54
C LEU A 61 -18.12 -1.68 4.91
N LYS A 62 -17.35 -1.55 5.99
CA LYS A 62 -17.87 -1.47 7.35
C LYS A 62 -18.87 -0.33 7.51
N TRP A 63 -18.58 0.83 6.92
CA TRP A 63 -19.46 1.99 6.92
C TRP A 63 -20.81 1.72 6.23
N GLN A 64 -20.77 1.02 5.10
CA GLN A 64 -21.94 0.64 4.31
C GLN A 64 -22.79 -0.43 4.99
N ILE A 65 -22.16 -1.53 5.38
CA ILE A 65 -22.83 -2.74 5.85
C ILE A 65 -23.28 -2.56 7.31
N GLN A 66 -22.39 -2.06 8.16
CA GLN A 66 -22.67 -1.81 9.57
C GLN A 66 -23.11 -0.36 9.82
N TYR A 67 -24.07 0.12 9.03
CA TYR A 67 -24.54 1.52 9.04
C TYR A 67 -25.01 2.02 10.42
N TRP A 68 -25.38 1.13 11.33
CA TRP A 68 -25.75 1.44 12.72
C TRP A 68 -24.56 1.67 13.66
N LYS A 69 -23.31 1.41 13.23
CA LYS A 69 -22.07 1.61 14.01
C LYS A 69 -21.06 2.55 13.33
N GLN A 70 -21.53 3.56 12.61
CA GLN A 70 -20.67 4.58 11.97
C GLN A 70 -19.96 5.48 12.99
N THR A 71 -18.94 4.94 13.67
CA THR A 71 -18.22 5.63 14.75
C THR A 71 -17.32 6.75 14.24
N ASN A 72 -17.01 7.70 15.12
CA ASN A 72 -16.01 8.74 14.85
C ASN A 72 -14.62 8.17 14.54
N SER A 73 -14.27 7.02 15.14
CA SER A 73 -13.00 6.33 14.87
C SER A 73 -12.93 5.86 13.41
N TRP A 74 -13.97 5.20 12.90
CA TRP A 74 -14.00 4.76 11.50
C TRP A 74 -13.98 5.94 10.52
N ARG A 75 -14.73 7.00 10.84
CA ARG A 75 -14.71 8.25 10.07
C ARG A 75 -13.30 8.84 9.99
N ALA A 76 -12.58 8.84 11.12
CA ALA A 76 -11.20 9.30 11.19
C ALA A 76 -10.27 8.40 10.35
N THR A 77 -10.39 7.08 10.46
CA THR A 77 -9.59 6.13 9.67
C THR A 77 -9.77 6.36 8.16
N ILE A 78 -11.00 6.46 7.66
CA ILE A 78 -11.28 6.72 6.24
C ILE A 78 -10.59 8.01 5.77
N ARG A 79 -10.73 9.10 6.54
CA ARG A 79 -10.11 10.40 6.21
C ARG A 79 -8.58 10.34 6.23
N VAL A 80 -8.01 9.65 7.22
CA VAL A 80 -6.56 9.47 7.36
C VAL A 80 -6.02 8.66 6.19
N GLN A 81 -6.67 7.56 5.79
CA GLN A 81 -6.21 6.75 4.67
C GLN A 81 -6.28 7.53 3.35
N ARG A 82 -7.39 8.22 3.06
CA ARG A 82 -7.50 9.09 1.88
C ARG A 82 -6.38 10.14 1.83
N THR A 83 -6.13 10.82 2.96
CA THR A 83 -5.07 11.82 3.08
C THR A 83 -3.68 11.22 2.85
N ALA A 84 -3.44 10.04 3.42
CA ALA A 84 -2.16 9.35 3.32
C ALA A 84 -1.89 8.83 1.91
N ILE A 85 -2.91 8.28 1.22
CA ILE A 85 -2.82 7.88 -0.19
C ILE A 85 -2.54 9.11 -1.06
N ALA A 86 -3.28 10.21 -0.89
CA ALA A 86 -3.02 11.44 -1.64
C ALA A 86 -1.60 11.98 -1.42
N LYS A 87 -1.08 11.92 -0.18
CA LYS A 87 0.30 12.29 0.14
C LYS A 87 1.31 11.35 -0.51
N LEU A 88 1.05 10.05 -0.52
CA LEU A 88 1.91 9.04 -1.16
C LEU A 88 2.01 9.28 -2.67
N LEU A 89 0.87 9.44 -3.35
CA LEU A 89 0.80 9.70 -4.79
C LEU A 89 1.44 11.03 -5.20
N ARG A 90 1.39 12.04 -4.32
CA ARG A 90 2.08 13.32 -4.56
C ARG A 90 3.60 13.17 -4.49
N ARG A 91 4.11 12.32 -3.59
CA ARG A 91 5.54 12.05 -3.46
C ARG A 91 6.05 11.10 -4.55
N ASN A 92 5.19 10.20 -5.02
CA ASN A 92 5.51 9.16 -6.00
C ASN A 92 4.52 9.22 -7.18
N PRO A 93 4.60 10.21 -8.08
CA PRO A 93 3.61 10.39 -9.15
C PRO A 93 3.48 9.20 -10.11
N GLY A 94 4.55 8.41 -10.29
CA GLY A 94 4.53 7.21 -11.13
C GLY A 94 3.51 6.15 -10.68
N LEU A 95 3.21 6.07 -9.36
CA LEU A 95 2.23 5.15 -8.81
C LEU A 95 0.80 5.42 -9.28
N LYS A 96 0.49 6.63 -9.78
CA LYS A 96 -0.85 6.95 -10.26
C LYS A 96 -1.30 6.03 -11.39
N SER A 97 -0.37 5.57 -12.22
CA SER A 97 -0.65 4.63 -13.31
C SER A 97 -1.09 3.25 -12.83
N ARG A 98 -0.70 2.85 -11.61
CA ARG A 98 -1.01 1.55 -11.00
C ARG A 98 -2.13 1.61 -9.95
N LEU A 99 -2.84 2.74 -9.83
CA LEU A 99 -3.89 2.89 -8.82
C LEU A 99 -5.03 1.90 -8.98
N GLN A 100 -5.44 1.63 -10.22
CA GLN A 100 -6.53 0.71 -10.47
C GLN A 100 -6.12 -0.74 -10.17
N GLU A 101 -4.87 -1.09 -10.48
CA GLU A 101 -4.29 -2.39 -10.18
C GLU A 101 -4.21 -2.59 -8.66
N ALA A 102 -3.62 -1.65 -7.92
CA ALA A 102 -3.52 -1.70 -6.47
C ALA A 102 -4.90 -1.76 -5.77
N LEU A 103 -5.92 -1.09 -6.32
CA LEU A 103 -7.29 -1.18 -5.81
C LEU A 103 -7.84 -2.60 -5.98
N ASN A 104 -7.65 -3.19 -7.16
CA ASN A 104 -8.12 -4.55 -7.45
C ASN A 104 -7.40 -5.59 -6.57
N GLU A 105 -6.08 -5.46 -6.41
CA GLU A 105 -5.27 -6.37 -5.59
C GLU A 105 -5.62 -6.25 -4.10
N SER A 106 -5.90 -5.04 -3.63
CA SER A 106 -6.32 -4.79 -2.24
C SER A 106 -7.72 -5.32 -1.88
N TRP A 107 -8.55 -5.69 -2.86
CA TRP A 107 -9.97 -5.99 -2.64
C TRP A 107 -10.20 -7.20 -1.74
N SER A 108 -9.53 -8.33 -2.02
CA SER A 108 -9.77 -9.58 -1.27
C SER A 108 -9.45 -9.39 0.20
N GLU A 109 -8.26 -8.83 0.48
CA GLU A 109 -7.83 -8.55 1.85
C GLU A 109 -8.72 -7.51 2.54
N ALA A 110 -9.22 -6.51 1.82
CA ALA A 110 -10.12 -5.50 2.39
C ALA A 110 -11.47 -6.10 2.79
N ARG A 111 -12.01 -7.01 1.96
CA ARG A 111 -13.23 -7.76 2.26
C ARG A 111 -13.02 -8.63 3.50
N ASP A 112 -11.94 -9.40 3.53
CA ASP A 112 -11.64 -10.31 4.65
C ASP A 112 -11.42 -9.54 5.96
N LEU A 113 -10.73 -8.40 5.90
CA LEU A 113 -10.56 -7.53 7.06
C LEU A 113 -11.90 -6.97 7.55
N ALA A 114 -12.78 -6.53 6.65
CA ALA A 114 -14.08 -6.00 7.02
C ALA A 114 -14.97 -7.08 7.67
N ILE A 115 -14.93 -8.30 7.17
CA ILE A 115 -15.61 -9.46 7.78
C ILE A 115 -15.06 -9.70 9.18
N ALA A 116 -13.74 -9.84 9.31
CA ALA A 116 -13.07 -10.14 10.57
C ALA A 116 -13.31 -9.08 11.65
N GLU A 117 -13.34 -7.78 11.29
CA GLU A 117 -13.54 -6.70 12.25
C GLU A 117 -15.01 -6.45 12.64
N THR A 118 -15.97 -6.94 11.84
CA THR A 118 -17.40 -6.75 12.09
C THR A 118 -18.07 -7.96 12.72
N ASP A 119 -17.48 -9.16 12.54
CA ASP A 119 -18.05 -10.44 12.95
C ASP A 119 -19.44 -10.69 12.32
N LEU A 120 -19.63 -10.20 11.09
CA LEU A 120 -20.84 -10.39 10.29
C LEU A 120 -20.64 -11.54 9.27
N PRO A 121 -21.72 -12.24 8.85
CA PRO A 121 -21.62 -13.30 7.86
C PRO A 121 -21.03 -12.81 6.53
N ASP A 122 -20.16 -13.63 5.94
CA ASP A 122 -19.51 -13.42 4.64
C ASP A 122 -20.47 -13.02 3.52
N GLU A 123 -21.70 -13.54 3.54
CA GLU A 123 -22.73 -13.30 2.53
C GLU A 123 -23.26 -11.87 2.54
N GLN A 124 -23.05 -11.13 3.64
CA GLN A 124 -23.39 -9.69 3.70
C GLN A 124 -22.38 -8.82 2.96
N PHE A 125 -21.22 -9.38 2.59
CA PHE A 125 -20.17 -8.67 1.88
C PHE A 125 -20.20 -9.05 0.40
N PRO A 126 -20.13 -8.06 -0.51
CA PRO A 126 -20.15 -8.36 -1.94
C PRO A 126 -18.91 -9.17 -2.33
N GLN A 127 -19.02 -9.97 -3.39
CA GLN A 127 -17.91 -10.77 -3.92
C GLN A 127 -16.94 -9.93 -4.78
N VAL A 128 -17.44 -8.83 -5.34
CA VAL A 128 -16.69 -7.86 -6.14
C VAL A 128 -16.72 -6.50 -5.48
N CYS A 129 -15.67 -5.71 -5.64
CA CYS A 129 -15.59 -4.37 -5.05
C CYS A 129 -16.77 -3.50 -5.54
N PRO A 130 -17.62 -2.98 -4.65
CA PRO A 130 -18.76 -2.16 -5.05
C PRO A 130 -18.38 -0.71 -5.34
N PHE A 131 -17.13 -0.32 -5.06
CA PHE A 131 -16.67 1.06 -5.14
C PHE A 131 -15.74 1.26 -6.34
N SER A 132 -15.98 2.31 -7.12
CA SER A 132 -15.02 2.76 -8.13
C SER A 132 -13.81 3.44 -7.48
N LEU A 133 -12.70 3.52 -8.21
CA LEU A 133 -11.52 4.28 -7.77
C LEU A 133 -11.86 5.74 -7.44
N GLU A 134 -12.73 6.37 -8.24
CA GLU A 134 -13.17 7.74 -8.01
C GLU A 134 -13.94 7.88 -6.68
N GLN A 135 -14.83 6.93 -6.38
CA GLN A 135 -15.57 6.89 -5.12
C GLN A 135 -14.64 6.67 -3.92
N VAL A 136 -13.75 5.68 -4.00
CA VAL A 136 -12.79 5.37 -2.93
C VAL A 136 -11.96 6.62 -2.57
N MET A 137 -11.48 7.33 -3.60
CA MET A 137 -10.61 8.50 -3.45
C MET A 137 -11.33 9.80 -3.13
N SER A 138 -12.64 9.90 -3.40
CA SER A 138 -13.41 11.12 -3.18
C SER A 138 -13.55 11.44 -1.68
N PRO A 139 -13.21 12.67 -1.23
CA PRO A 139 -13.32 13.05 0.18
C PRO A 139 -14.78 13.09 0.67
N ASP A 140 -15.72 13.32 -0.24
CA ASP A 140 -17.15 13.49 0.04
C ASP A 140 -17.94 12.19 -0.13
N PHE A 141 -17.31 11.13 -0.64
CA PHE A 141 -17.96 9.83 -0.76
C PHE A 141 -18.06 9.13 0.59
N TRP A 142 -19.29 8.83 0.98
CA TRP A 142 -19.67 7.98 2.11
C TRP A 142 -20.72 7.00 1.58
N PRO A 143 -20.46 5.68 1.58
CA PRO A 143 -21.40 4.71 1.05
C PRO A 143 -22.76 4.77 1.75
N ASP A 144 -23.83 4.76 0.97
CA ASP A 144 -25.17 4.51 1.48
C ASP A 144 -25.29 3.05 1.92
N LYS A 145 -26.29 2.78 2.77
CA LYS A 145 -26.60 1.43 3.24
C LYS A 145 -26.79 0.47 2.04
N ALA A 146 -26.12 -0.68 2.10
CA ALA A 146 -26.29 -1.79 1.16
C ALA A 146 -27.64 -2.50 1.32
#